data_AF-W6V600-F1
#
_entry.id   AF-W6V600-F1
#
_cell.length_a   1.000
_cell.length_b   1.000
_cell.length_c   1.000
_cell.angle_alpha   90.00
_cell.angle_beta   90.00
_cell.angle_gamma   90.00
#
_symmetry.space_group_name_H-M   'P 1'
#
loop_
_entity.id
_entity.type
_entity.pdbx_description
1 polymer ?
#
loop_
_entity_poly.entity_id
_entity_poly.type
_entity_poly.pdbx_seq_one_letter_code
_entity_poly.pdbx_strand_id
1 'polypeptide(L)'
;MKARIEKKLSRRLVEIAPSIFVGVWIDKDEPSELAYKQRTRVSHVWSIGGGTDYRGEGQNAYTAWADWKTNWPWHGPFESFPEGHEFECYPDTGSFRPTTLNLLKLAADCELASKATA
;
A
#
# COMPACT_ATOMS: atom_id res chain seq x y z
N MET A 1 12.75 8.77 -3.00
CA MET A 1 12.00 8.39 -4.23
C MET A 1 11.46 9.66 -4.89
N LYS A 2 11.35 9.74 -6.24
CA LYS A 2 10.72 10.89 -6.94
C LYS A 2 9.20 10.72 -7.00
N ALA A 3 8.41 11.80 -6.89
CA ALA A 3 6.94 11.76 -6.94
C ALA A 3 6.37 11.09 -8.20
N ARG A 4 7.00 11.31 -9.37
CA ARG A 4 6.59 10.62 -10.62
C ARG A 4 6.75 9.09 -10.55
N ILE A 5 7.73 8.60 -9.77
CA ILE A 5 7.94 7.16 -9.57
C ILE A 5 6.85 6.61 -8.64
N GLU A 6 6.56 7.30 -7.55
CA GLU A 6 5.45 6.94 -6.64
C GLU A 6 4.12 6.83 -7.40
N LYS A 7 3.81 7.81 -8.27
CA LYS A 7 2.62 7.75 -9.13
C LYS A 7 2.59 6.49 -10.01
N LYS A 8 3.70 6.16 -10.67
CA LYS A 8 3.82 4.97 -11.53
C LYS A 8 3.65 3.69 -10.73
N LEU A 9 4.28 3.61 -9.55
CA LEU A 9 4.21 2.44 -8.68
C LEU A 9 2.82 2.25 -8.09
N SER A 10 2.17 3.33 -7.66
CA SER A 10 0.79 3.31 -7.14
C SER A 10 -0.17 2.77 -8.21
N ARG A 11 -0.07 3.26 -9.45
CA ARG A 11 -0.83 2.72 -10.58
C ARG A 11 -0.54 1.24 -10.81
N ARG A 12 0.74 0.85 -10.81
CA ARG A 12 1.14 -0.52 -11.09
C ARG A 12 0.67 -1.50 -10.01
N LEU A 13 0.66 -1.09 -8.74
CA LEU A 13 0.13 -1.90 -7.64
C LEU A 13 -1.37 -2.19 -7.81
N VAL A 14 -2.16 -1.16 -8.09
CA VAL A 14 -3.62 -1.31 -8.32
C VAL A 14 -3.89 -2.23 -9.51
N GLU A 15 -3.09 -2.16 -10.58
CA GLU A 15 -3.21 -3.05 -11.73
C GLU A 15 -2.83 -4.51 -11.40
N ILE A 16 -1.88 -4.74 -10.50
CA ILE A 16 -1.38 -6.08 -10.16
C ILE A 16 -2.25 -6.76 -9.11
N ALA A 17 -2.69 -6.04 -8.09
CA ALA A 17 -3.38 -6.59 -6.92
C ALA A 17 -4.70 -5.85 -6.62
N PRO A 18 -5.67 -5.85 -7.55
CA PRO A 18 -6.94 -5.16 -7.36
C PRO A 18 -7.73 -5.65 -6.14
N SER A 19 -7.56 -6.89 -5.68
CA SER A 19 -8.28 -7.42 -4.50
C SER A 19 -7.84 -6.77 -3.19
N ILE A 20 -6.58 -6.31 -3.12
CA ILE A 20 -6.03 -5.60 -1.96
C ILE A 20 -6.45 -4.13 -1.99
N PHE A 21 -6.44 -3.53 -3.18
CA PHE A 21 -6.69 -2.12 -3.38
C PHE A 21 -8.16 -1.82 -3.73
N VAL A 22 -9.09 -2.34 -2.92
CA VAL A 22 -10.52 -2.06 -3.08
C VAL A 22 -10.83 -0.63 -2.62
N GLY A 23 -11.66 0.09 -3.38
CA GLY A 23 -12.07 1.46 -3.02
C GLY A 23 -11.00 2.52 -3.27
N VAL A 24 -9.93 2.19 -4.02
CA VAL A 24 -8.96 3.21 -4.43
C VAL A 24 -9.59 4.22 -5.37
N TRP A 25 -9.14 5.46 -5.25
CA TRP A 25 -9.61 6.57 -6.05
C TRP A 25 -8.43 7.37 -6.59
N ILE A 26 -8.68 8.21 -7.58
CA ILE A 26 -7.66 9.05 -8.18
C ILE A 26 -7.85 10.47 -7.65
N ASP A 27 -6.84 10.98 -6.96
CA ASP A 27 -6.81 12.37 -6.54
C ASP A 27 -6.47 13.27 -7.73
N LYS A 28 -7.47 14.00 -8.22
CA LYS A 28 -7.35 14.90 -9.37
C LYS A 28 -6.92 16.30 -8.95
N ASP A 29 -7.21 16.67 -7.72
CA ASP A 29 -7.18 18.06 -7.27
C ASP A 29 -5.91 18.36 -6.49
N GLU A 30 -5.43 17.41 -5.69
CA GLU A 30 -4.24 17.60 -4.86
C GLU A 30 -3.00 16.83 -5.35
N PRO A 31 -1.80 17.42 -5.21
CA PRO A 31 -0.55 16.70 -5.39
C PRO A 31 -0.32 15.74 -4.21
N SER A 32 0.30 14.58 -4.46
CA SER A 32 0.67 13.69 -3.34
C SER A 32 1.59 14.38 -2.34
N GLU A 33 1.63 13.93 -1.08
CA GLU A 33 2.52 14.53 -0.06
C GLU A 33 3.98 14.61 -0.53
N LEU A 34 4.46 13.57 -1.23
CA LEU A 34 5.81 13.54 -1.77
C LEU A 34 5.99 14.58 -2.87
N ALA A 35 4.98 14.77 -3.72
CA ALA A 35 4.98 15.81 -4.75
C ALA A 35 5.01 17.21 -4.13
N TYR A 36 4.23 17.45 -3.07
CA TYR A 36 4.24 18.68 -2.30
C TYR A 36 5.62 18.96 -1.68
N LYS A 37 6.18 17.98 -0.96
CA LYS A 37 7.53 18.06 -0.36
C LYS A 37 8.61 18.35 -1.39
N GLN A 38 8.48 17.80 -2.60
CA GLN A 38 9.42 18.01 -3.71
C GLN A 38 9.13 19.27 -4.53
N ARG A 39 8.09 20.05 -4.19
CA ARG A 39 7.62 21.22 -4.95
C ARG A 39 7.35 20.90 -6.42
N THR A 40 6.76 19.72 -6.67
CA THR A 40 6.38 19.26 -8.01
C THR A 40 4.86 19.22 -8.15
N ARG A 41 4.37 19.33 -9.40
CA ARG A 41 2.93 19.30 -9.72
C ARG A 41 2.44 17.91 -10.14
N VAL A 42 2.95 16.85 -9.51
CA VAL A 42 2.52 15.49 -9.82
C VAL A 42 1.17 15.23 -9.15
N SER A 43 0.09 15.24 -9.94
CA SER A 43 -1.29 14.92 -9.54
C SER A 43 -1.79 13.63 -10.22
N HIS A 44 -3.07 13.27 -10.03
CA HIS A 44 -3.69 12.05 -10.57
C HIS A 44 -2.96 10.80 -10.09
N VAL A 45 -2.73 10.72 -8.78
CA VAL A 45 -2.12 9.57 -8.11
C VAL A 45 -3.23 8.68 -7.58
N TRP A 46 -3.03 7.36 -7.68
CA TRP A 46 -3.93 6.40 -7.05
C TRP A 46 -3.75 6.47 -5.53
N SER A 47 -4.85 6.72 -4.84
CA SER A 47 -4.92 6.92 -3.40
C SER A 47 -5.91 5.94 -2.77
N ILE A 48 -5.68 5.61 -1.50
CA ILE A 48 -6.49 4.74 -0.67
C ILE A 48 -6.80 5.45 0.65
N GLY A 49 -7.91 5.08 1.28
CA GLY A 49 -8.43 5.75 2.46
C GLY A 49 -9.13 7.06 2.08
N GLY A 50 -9.08 8.03 2.98
CA GLY A 50 -9.92 9.21 2.90
C GLY A 50 -11.39 8.91 3.25
N GLY A 51 -12.24 9.90 3.03
CA GLY A 51 -13.65 9.83 3.42
C GLY A 51 -13.88 10.28 4.87
N THR A 52 -15.06 9.95 5.40
CA THR A 52 -15.47 10.31 6.77
C THR A 52 -15.79 9.05 7.55
N ASP A 53 -15.41 9.02 8.82
CA ASP A 53 -15.80 7.95 9.74
C ASP A 53 -17.27 8.09 10.18
N TYR A 54 -17.74 7.17 11.02
CA TYR A 54 -19.12 7.20 11.52
C TYR A 54 -19.44 8.40 12.42
N ARG A 55 -18.42 9.18 12.84
CA ARG A 55 -18.57 10.43 13.60
C ARG A 55 -18.47 11.67 12.70
N GLY A 56 -18.26 11.48 11.40
CA GLY A 56 -18.06 12.56 10.43
C GLY A 56 -16.65 13.14 10.43
N GLU A 57 -15.68 12.50 11.12
CA GLU A 57 -14.29 12.92 11.10
C GLU A 57 -13.59 12.44 9.83
N GLY A 58 -12.82 13.33 9.20
CA GLY A 58 -12.07 13.02 7.99
C GLY A 58 -10.99 11.97 8.26
N GLN A 59 -10.96 10.90 7.47
CA GLN A 59 -9.91 9.89 7.53
C GLN A 59 -8.71 10.30 6.68
N ASN A 60 -7.53 9.84 7.07
CA ASN A 60 -6.31 10.08 6.30
C ASN A 60 -6.39 9.36 4.94
N ALA A 61 -5.90 10.04 3.91
CA ALA A 61 -5.69 9.47 2.59
C ALA A 61 -4.19 9.29 2.33
N TYR A 62 -3.83 8.15 1.76
CA TYR A 62 -2.45 7.83 1.39
C TYR A 62 -2.40 7.45 -0.09
N THR A 63 -1.25 7.65 -0.74
CA THR A 63 -1.06 7.03 -2.06
C THR A 63 -1.04 5.51 -1.90
N ALA A 64 -1.53 4.76 -2.88
CA ALA A 64 -1.54 3.29 -2.81
C ALA A 64 -0.13 2.71 -2.56
N TRP A 65 0.91 3.35 -3.09
CA TRP A 65 2.30 2.96 -2.80
C TRP A 65 2.75 3.31 -1.37
N ALA A 66 2.29 4.43 -0.81
CA ALA A 66 2.61 4.79 0.57
C ALA A 66 1.96 3.82 1.55
N ASP A 67 0.68 3.51 1.33
CA ASP A 67 -0.06 2.51 2.09
C ASP A 67 0.60 1.12 2.03
N TRP A 68 0.89 0.63 0.81
CA TRP A 68 1.53 -0.68 0.63
C TRP A 68 2.88 -0.81 1.36
N LYS A 69 3.72 0.23 1.35
CA LYS A 69 5.01 0.19 2.07
C LYS A 69 4.86 0.02 3.57
N THR A 70 3.75 0.48 4.14
CA THR A 70 3.48 0.38 5.57
C THR A 70 2.80 -0.95 5.91
N ASN A 71 1.96 -1.46 4.99
CA ASN A 71 1.04 -2.55 5.28
C ASN A 71 1.40 -3.90 4.63
N TRP A 72 2.37 -3.98 3.72
CA TRP A 72 2.76 -5.23 3.05
C TRP A 72 3.02 -6.44 3.99
N PRO A 73 3.56 -6.29 5.23
CA PRO A 73 3.76 -7.44 6.12
C PRO A 73 2.46 -8.13 6.52
N TRP A 74 1.35 -7.40 6.51
CA TRP A 74 0.03 -7.89 6.92
C TRP A 74 -0.76 -8.50 5.77
N HIS A 75 -0.32 -8.28 4.53
CA HIS A 75 -0.95 -8.87 3.33
C HIS A 75 -0.20 -10.10 2.83
N GLY A 76 1.11 -10.17 3.07
CA GLY A 76 1.93 -11.30 2.64
C GLY A 76 1.69 -12.57 3.47
N PRO A 77 2.16 -13.74 2.98
CA PRO A 77 2.06 -15.01 3.68
C PRO A 77 3.13 -15.12 4.77
N PHE A 78 3.16 -14.16 5.69
CA PHE A 78 4.09 -14.14 6.82
C PHE A 78 3.40 -14.68 8.06
N GLU A 79 4.02 -15.66 8.72
CA GLU A 79 3.53 -16.17 10.00
C GLU A 79 3.78 -15.13 11.09
N SER A 80 2.92 -15.09 12.10
CA SER A 80 3.16 -14.25 13.28
C SER A 80 4.29 -14.82 14.12
N PHE A 81 5.01 -13.95 14.86
CA PHE A 81 5.95 -14.41 15.87
C PHE A 81 5.28 -15.35 16.89
N PRO A 82 6.01 -16.36 17.40
CA PRO A 82 5.47 -17.35 18.32
C PRO A 82 5.06 -16.72 19.66
N GLU A 83 4.19 -17.43 20.38
CA GLU A 83 3.72 -17.04 21.71
C GLU A 83 4.88 -16.84 22.69
N GLY A 84 4.86 -15.73 23.44
CA GLY A 84 5.92 -15.35 24.38
C GLY A 84 7.10 -14.59 23.75
N HIS A 85 7.05 -14.29 22.44
CA HIS A 85 8.01 -13.38 21.80
C HIS A 85 7.66 -11.91 22.05
N GLU A 86 8.66 -11.02 22.11
CA GLU A 86 8.42 -9.57 22.32
C GLU A 86 7.51 -8.94 21.24
N PHE A 87 7.54 -9.51 20.03
CA PHE A 87 6.72 -9.12 18.89
C PHE A 87 5.59 -10.10 18.59
N GLU A 88 5.09 -10.83 19.58
CA GLU A 88 3.92 -11.70 19.43
C GLU A 88 2.77 -10.97 18.71
N CYS A 89 2.04 -11.70 17.87
CA CYS A 89 0.98 -11.19 16.97
C CYS A 89 1.45 -10.30 15.79
N TYR A 90 2.73 -9.91 15.71
CA TYR A 90 3.26 -9.23 14.52
C TYR A 90 3.75 -10.24 13.47
N PRO A 91 3.61 -9.93 12.17
CA PRO A 91 4.12 -10.78 11.10
C PRO A 91 5.65 -10.83 11.14
N ASP A 92 6.20 -12.03 11.23
CA ASP A 92 7.62 -12.28 11.07
C ASP A 92 7.99 -12.18 9.60
N THR A 93 8.47 -10.99 9.23
CA THR A 93 8.99 -10.71 7.89
C THR A 93 10.36 -11.33 7.64
N GLY A 94 10.99 -11.89 8.68
CA GLY A 94 12.23 -12.66 8.62
C GLY A 94 13.32 -12.00 7.77
N SER A 95 13.68 -12.67 6.68
CA SER A 95 14.73 -12.25 5.73
C SER A 95 14.21 -11.45 4.54
N PHE A 96 12.91 -11.12 4.48
CA PHE A 96 12.33 -10.41 3.37
C PHE A 96 12.91 -9.00 3.26
N ARG A 97 13.50 -8.69 2.10
CA ARG A 97 14.02 -7.35 1.80
C ARG A 97 12.97 -6.55 1.06
N PRO A 98 12.40 -5.47 1.65
CA PRO A 98 11.33 -4.68 1.04
C PRO A 98 11.87 -3.72 -0.04
N THR A 99 12.53 -4.28 -1.05
CA THR A 99 12.90 -3.54 -2.26
C THR A 99 11.66 -3.34 -3.13
N THR A 100 11.65 -2.29 -3.95
CA THR A 100 10.51 -2.00 -4.84
C THR A 100 10.11 -3.21 -5.70
N LEU A 101 11.09 -3.94 -6.24
CA LEU A 101 10.82 -5.11 -7.07
C LEU A 101 10.19 -6.25 -6.27
N ASN A 102 10.71 -6.53 -5.07
CA ASN A 102 10.18 -7.58 -4.20
C ASN A 102 8.78 -7.25 -3.70
N LEU A 103 8.51 -5.98 -3.37
CA LEU A 103 7.18 -5.54 -2.96
C LEU A 103 6.14 -5.67 -4.08
N LEU A 104 6.51 -5.40 -5.33
CA LEU A 104 5.62 -5.61 -6.48
C LEU A 104 5.38 -7.10 -6.76
N LYS A 105 6.40 -7.94 -6.61
CA LYS A 105 6.25 -9.40 -6.72
C LYS A 105 5.33 -9.94 -5.63
N LEU A 106 5.56 -9.53 -4.38
CA LEU A 106 4.72 -9.92 -3.25
C LEU A 106 3.25 -9.53 -3.48
N ALA A 107 2.97 -8.32 -3.97
CA ALA A 107 1.60 -7.92 -4.29
C ALA A 107 0.95 -8.85 -5.33
N ALA A 108 1.69 -9.23 -6.37
CA ALA A 108 1.21 -10.17 -7.39
C ALA A 108 0.93 -11.57 -6.80
N ASP A 109 1.83 -12.05 -5.93
CA ASP A 109 1.68 -13.35 -5.28
C ASP A 109 0.46 -13.36 -4.35
N CYS A 110 0.20 -12.26 -3.62
CA CYS A 110 -0.98 -12.11 -2.78
C CYS A 110 -2.27 -12.11 -3.61
N GLU A 111 -2.29 -11.43 -4.76
CA GLU A 111 -3.43 -11.47 -5.68
C GLU A 111 -3.70 -12.89 -6.19
N LEU A 112 -2.65 -13.63 -6.58
CA LEU A 112 -2.79 -15.02 -7.01
C LEU A 112 -3.36 -15.91 -5.89
N ALA A 113 -2.87 -15.74 -4.66
CA ALA A 113 -3.39 -16.45 -3.50
C ALA A 113 -4.87 -16.12 -3.22
N SER A 114 -5.27 -14.85 -3.34
CA SER A 114 -6.66 -14.42 -3.17
C SER A 114 -7.60 -15.05 -4.21
N LYS A 115 -7.12 -15.28 -5.43
CA LYS A 115 -7.89 -15.95 -6.50
C LYS A 115 -7.96 -17.46 -6.35
N ALA A 116 -6.95 -18.08 -5.73
CA ALA A 116 -6.96 -19.52 -5.47
C ALA A 116 -7.92 -19.93 -4.34
N THR A 117 -8.33 -18.97 -3.51
CA THR A 117 -9.24 -19.16 -2.37
C THR A 117 -10.68 -18.72 -2.67
N ALA A 118 -10.93 -18.09 -3.83
CA ALA A 118 -12.24 -17.66 -4.31
C ALA A 118 -12.91 -18.75 -5.17
#